data_AF-A0A060YZ91-F1
#
_entry.id   AF-A0A060YZ91-F1
#
_cell.length_a   1.000
_cell.length_b   1.000
_cell.length_c   1.000
_cell.angle_alpha   90.00
_cell.angle_beta   90.00
_cell.angle_gamma   90.00
#
_symmetry.space_group_name_H-M   'P 1'
#
loop_
_entity.id
_entity.type
_entity.pdbx_description
1 polymer ?
#
loop_
_entity_poly.entity_id
_entity_poly.type
_entity_poly.pdbx_seq_one_letter_code
_entity_poly.pdbx_strand_id
1 'polypeptide(L)'
;MTSEQASTLPAFKGPGDPSPGYFSWGLRFQVIGLGFAFYTAVFVLSHLVSMALSQTYRSLLAKEKVFWNLAATRAAFGLQSTVAGLRALTEESAVSRDRVRGQEDWSWFTVLTATGFFLFENVALHASSVVFRAFDLPLAAHHFFALSGFAGAVVWDSLGHYLPMVTLLLEMSTPFTCISWMLLKVKECLCLSGAFHHIVFTVCYCFVD
;
A
#
# COMPACT_ATOMS: atom_id res chain seq x y z
N MET A 1 -28.37 51.65 -15.02
CA MET A 1 -29.56 50.86 -15.39
C MET A 1 -29.17 50.05 -16.60
N THR A 2 -29.13 48.71 -16.67
CA THR A 2 -29.59 47.58 -15.85
C THR A 2 -28.86 46.36 -16.45
N SER A 3 -28.13 45.56 -15.65
CA SER A 3 -28.51 44.19 -15.23
C SER A 3 -28.84 43.22 -16.37
N GLU A 4 -28.02 42.18 -16.58
CA GLU A 4 -28.48 40.79 -16.42
C GLU A 4 -27.31 39.80 -16.28
N GLN A 5 -27.32 39.08 -15.16
CA GLN A 5 -26.55 37.86 -14.88
C GLN A 5 -27.07 36.71 -15.76
N ALA A 6 -26.18 35.86 -16.27
CA ALA A 6 -26.55 34.52 -16.71
C ALA A 6 -25.56 33.48 -16.15
N SER A 7 -26.00 32.87 -15.06
CA SER A 7 -25.84 31.46 -14.67
C SER A 7 -24.52 30.73 -14.97
N THR A 8 -23.66 30.62 -13.96
CA THR A 8 -22.70 29.53 -13.81
C THR A 8 -23.42 28.26 -13.37
N LEU A 9 -23.80 27.41 -14.33
CA LEU A 9 -24.08 25.99 -14.10
C LEU A 9 -22.82 25.18 -14.45
N PRO A 10 -22.42 24.17 -13.66
CA PRO A 10 -21.29 23.33 -14.00
C PRO A 10 -21.60 22.56 -15.28
N ALA A 11 -20.73 22.70 -16.28
CA ALA A 11 -20.84 21.97 -17.54
C ALA A 11 -20.90 20.46 -17.26
N PHE A 12 -21.98 19.83 -17.73
CA PHE A 12 -22.12 18.37 -17.73
C PHE A 12 -20.99 17.78 -18.56
N LYS A 13 -20.09 17.07 -17.88
CA LYS A 13 -18.86 16.51 -18.44
C LYS A 13 -19.20 15.32 -19.34
N GLY A 14 -19.03 15.49 -20.65
CA GLY A 14 -19.40 14.49 -21.65
C GLY A 14 -18.48 13.26 -21.65
N PRO A 15 -18.86 12.15 -22.32
CA PRO A 15 -18.19 10.85 -22.25
C PRO A 15 -16.85 10.77 -23.01
N GLY A 16 -16.23 11.91 -23.32
CA GLY A 16 -15.02 12.02 -24.14
C GLY A 16 -13.96 12.94 -23.55
N ASP A 17 -14.08 13.33 -22.28
CA ASP A 17 -12.97 14.02 -21.63
C ASP A 17 -11.79 13.04 -21.49
N PRO A 18 -10.58 13.40 -21.96
CA PRO A 18 -9.42 12.54 -21.82
C PRO A 18 -9.26 12.22 -20.34
N SER A 19 -9.03 10.94 -20.02
CA SER A 19 -8.65 10.57 -18.66
C SER A 19 -7.53 11.51 -18.21
N PRO A 20 -7.52 11.99 -16.95
CA PRO A 20 -6.48 12.89 -16.50
C PRO A 20 -5.15 12.19 -16.71
N GLY A 21 -4.48 12.56 -17.80
CA GLY A 21 -3.30 11.85 -18.25
C GLY A 21 -2.29 11.94 -17.12
N TYR A 22 -1.95 10.79 -16.54
CA TYR A 22 -0.90 10.69 -15.52
C TYR A 22 0.47 11.14 -16.06
N PHE A 23 0.57 11.65 -17.29
CA PHE A 23 1.71 12.32 -17.89
C PHE A 23 2.15 13.60 -17.17
N SER A 24 1.27 14.29 -16.44
CA SER A 24 1.71 15.47 -15.68
C SER A 24 2.43 15.07 -14.39
N TRP A 25 3.67 15.51 -14.24
CA TRP A 25 4.46 15.29 -13.02
C TRP A 25 3.77 15.84 -11.76
N GLY A 26 3.04 16.96 -11.88
CA GLY A 26 2.23 17.52 -10.79
C GLY A 26 1.19 16.52 -10.27
N LEU A 27 0.44 15.87 -11.18
CA LEU A 27 -0.53 14.85 -10.80
C LEU A 27 0.15 13.63 -10.19
N ARG A 28 1.27 13.16 -10.75
CA ARG A 28 2.04 12.03 -10.18
C ARG A 28 2.44 12.32 -8.74
N PHE A 29 3.09 13.46 -8.48
CA PHE A 29 3.49 13.85 -7.12
C PHE A 29 2.30 14.06 -6.17
N GLN A 30 1.20 14.62 -6.68
CA GLN A 30 -0.02 14.78 -5.88
C GLN A 30 -0.58 13.43 -5.44
N VAL A 31 -0.69 12.45 -6.35
CA VAL A 31 -1.21 11.11 -6.03
C VAL A 31 -0.27 10.35 -5.11
N ILE A 32 1.05 10.44 -5.33
CA ILE A 32 2.06 9.85 -4.42
C ILE A 32 1.93 10.46 -3.02
N GLY A 33 1.82 11.79 -2.93
CA GLY A 33 1.64 12.50 -1.67
C GLY A 33 0.34 12.13 -0.96
N LEU A 34 -0.76 11.97 -1.71
CA LEU A 34 -2.03 11.50 -1.18
C LEU A 34 -1.94 10.05 -0.69
N GLY A 35 -1.24 9.17 -1.41
CA GLY A 35 -0.96 7.80 -0.97
C GLY A 35 -0.18 7.78 0.35
N PHE A 36 0.91 8.56 0.44
CA PHE A 36 1.66 8.73 1.68
C PHE A 36 0.77 9.21 2.85
N ALA A 37 -0.03 10.25 2.60
CA ALA A 37 -0.92 10.83 3.61
C ALA A 37 -2.00 9.82 4.04
N PHE A 38 -2.56 9.06 3.10
CA PHE A 38 -3.55 8.02 3.37
C PHE A 38 -2.99 6.95 4.31
N TYR A 39 -1.81 6.39 4.03
CA TYR A 39 -1.23 5.36 4.91
C TYR A 39 -0.74 5.93 6.24
N THR A 40 -0.32 7.19 6.27
CA THR A 40 -0.09 7.90 7.54
C THR A 40 -1.37 7.98 8.36
N ALA A 41 -2.51 8.29 7.73
CA ALA A 41 -3.80 8.32 8.40
C ALA A 41 -4.22 6.93 8.88
N VAL A 42 -4.01 5.87 8.09
CA VAL A 42 -4.24 4.47 8.51
C VAL A 42 -3.39 4.12 9.73
N PHE A 43 -2.13 4.50 9.76
CA PHE A 43 -1.23 4.28 10.90
C PHE A 43 -1.73 4.98 12.17
N VAL A 44 -2.14 6.26 12.06
CA VAL A 44 -2.70 7.02 13.19
C VAL A 44 -4.05 6.45 13.63
N LEU A 45 -4.92 6.08 12.69
CA LEU A 45 -6.20 5.46 12.99
C LEU A 45 -6.01 4.12 13.71
N SER A 46 -5.04 3.31 13.26
CA SER A 46 -4.65 2.07 13.94
C SER A 46 -4.24 2.31 15.38
N HIS A 47 -3.46 3.36 15.64
CA HIS A 47 -3.11 3.77 17.01
C HIS A 47 -4.37 4.12 17.82
N LEU A 48 -5.22 5.00 17.31
CA LEU A 48 -6.41 5.48 18.02
C LEU A 48 -7.40 4.36 18.33
N VAL A 49 -7.70 3.52 17.34
CA VAL A 49 -8.59 2.37 17.48
C VAL A 49 -7.98 1.34 18.46
N SER A 50 -6.69 1.02 18.33
CA SER A 50 -6.03 0.06 19.23
C SER A 50 -5.94 0.60 20.65
N MET A 51 -5.68 1.89 20.83
CA MET A 51 -5.75 2.56 22.14
C MET A 51 -7.15 2.54 22.74
N ALA A 52 -8.20 2.67 21.93
CA ALA A 52 -9.58 2.67 22.41
C ALA A 52 -10.11 1.26 22.75
N LEU A 53 -9.70 0.23 21.99
CA LEU A 53 -10.34 -1.08 22.03
C LEU A 53 -9.45 -2.22 22.55
N SER A 54 -8.12 -2.10 22.48
CA SER A 54 -7.21 -3.21 22.80
C SER A 54 -6.47 -3.01 24.12
N GLN A 55 -6.80 -3.84 25.13
CA GLN A 55 -6.06 -3.87 26.39
C GLN A 55 -4.61 -4.32 26.17
N THR A 56 -4.39 -5.33 25.31
CA THR A 56 -3.06 -5.78 24.90
C THR A 56 -2.24 -4.60 24.41
N TYR A 57 -2.78 -3.83 23.46
CA TYR A 57 -2.09 -2.68 22.88
C TYR A 57 -1.67 -1.65 23.93
N ARG A 58 -2.55 -1.31 24.89
CA ARG A 58 -2.25 -0.35 25.95
C ARG A 58 -1.04 -0.78 26.78
N SER A 59 -0.91 -2.08 27.03
CA SER A 59 0.20 -2.67 27.82
C SER A 59 1.52 -2.79 27.06
N LEU A 60 1.52 -2.64 25.73
CA LEU A 60 2.73 -2.73 24.92
C LEU A 60 3.68 -1.57 25.19
N LEU A 61 4.98 -1.84 25.05
CA LEU A 61 6.02 -0.81 25.07
C LEU A 61 5.87 0.12 23.84
N ALA A 62 6.40 1.35 23.93
CA ALA A 62 6.30 2.33 22.86
C ALA A 62 6.81 1.80 21.50
N LYS A 63 7.95 1.08 21.51
CA LYS A 63 8.51 0.42 20.32
C LYS A 63 7.54 -0.58 19.69
N GLU A 64 6.91 -1.42 20.52
CA GLU A 64 5.97 -2.43 20.05
C GLU A 64 4.67 -1.83 19.55
N LYS A 65 4.21 -0.71 20.12
CA LYS A 65 3.05 0.06 19.63
C LYS A 65 3.28 0.59 18.22
N VAL A 66 4.48 1.11 17.93
CA VAL A 66 4.85 1.56 16.59
C VAL A 66 4.85 0.39 15.60
N PHE A 67 5.45 -0.75 15.96
CA PHE A 67 5.44 -1.93 15.09
C PHE A 67 4.05 -2.53 14.89
N TRP A 68 3.19 -2.48 15.91
CA TRP A 68 1.79 -2.89 15.80
C TRP A 68 1.02 -2.03 14.79
N ASN A 69 1.17 -0.71 14.86
CA ASN A 69 0.51 0.19 13.92
C ASN A 69 1.08 0.02 12.49
N LEU A 70 2.40 -0.20 12.37
CA LEU A 70 3.03 -0.54 11.09
C LEU A 70 2.51 -1.85 10.53
N ALA A 71 2.36 -2.89 11.35
CA ALA A 71 1.81 -4.18 10.94
C ALA A 71 0.37 -4.04 10.44
N ALA A 72 -0.48 -3.28 11.14
CA ALA A 72 -1.85 -3.00 10.69
C ALA A 72 -1.87 -2.23 9.36
N THR A 73 -0.98 -1.24 9.20
CA THR A 73 -0.88 -0.45 7.96
C THR A 73 -0.38 -1.30 6.77
N ARG A 74 0.62 -2.17 7.00
CA ARG A 74 1.11 -3.15 6.02
C ARG A 74 0.04 -4.16 5.63
N ALA A 75 -0.77 -4.63 6.58
CA ALA A 75 -1.88 -5.52 6.28
C ALA A 75 -2.92 -4.85 5.37
N ALA A 76 -3.24 -3.57 5.62
CA ALA A 76 -4.15 -2.82 4.75
C ALA A 76 -3.57 -2.64 3.33
N PHE A 77 -2.29 -2.31 3.22
CA PHE A 77 -1.61 -2.24 1.92
C PHE A 77 -1.58 -3.61 1.22
N GLY A 78 -1.22 -4.68 1.91
CA GLY A 78 -1.19 -6.04 1.35
C GLY A 78 -2.55 -6.48 0.79
N LEU A 79 -3.66 -6.10 1.43
CA LEU A 79 -5.01 -6.33 0.87
C LEU A 79 -5.23 -5.56 -0.43
N GLN A 80 -4.90 -4.27 -0.48
CA GLN A 80 -4.99 -3.47 -1.71
C GLN A 80 -4.13 -4.06 -2.83
N SER A 81 -2.89 -4.43 -2.50
CA SER A 81 -1.90 -5.02 -3.41
C SER A 81 -2.36 -6.37 -3.95
N THR A 82 -2.99 -7.19 -3.10
CA THR A 82 -3.62 -8.46 -3.50
C THR A 82 -4.73 -8.22 -4.52
N VAL A 83 -5.64 -7.28 -4.25
CA VAL A 83 -6.74 -6.97 -5.17
C VAL A 83 -6.20 -6.49 -6.52
N ALA A 84 -5.22 -5.59 -6.51
CA ALA A 84 -4.62 -5.08 -7.74
C ALA A 84 -3.87 -6.16 -8.55
N GLY A 85 -3.10 -7.01 -7.87
CA GLY A 85 -2.37 -8.11 -8.50
C GLY A 85 -3.30 -9.18 -9.07
N LEU A 86 -4.33 -9.59 -8.31
CA LEU A 86 -5.35 -10.52 -8.80
C LEU A 86 -6.07 -9.94 -10.00
N ARG A 87 -6.48 -8.67 -9.94
CA ARG A 87 -7.11 -7.97 -11.06
C ARG A 87 -6.23 -8.00 -12.32
N ALA A 88 -4.93 -7.75 -12.19
CA ALA A 88 -4.00 -7.81 -13.31
C ALA A 88 -3.83 -9.22 -13.90
N LEU A 89 -4.08 -10.27 -13.11
CA LEU A 89 -4.01 -11.67 -13.56
C LEU A 89 -5.33 -12.19 -14.15
N THR A 90 -6.47 -11.76 -13.61
CA THR A 90 -7.78 -12.35 -13.93
C THR A 90 -8.61 -11.51 -14.89
N GLU A 91 -8.45 -10.19 -14.90
CA GLU A 91 -9.18 -9.31 -15.82
C GLU A 91 -8.44 -9.13 -17.14
N GLU A 92 -9.19 -9.26 -18.24
CA GLU A 92 -8.68 -8.94 -19.56
C GLU A 92 -8.64 -7.42 -19.73
N SER A 93 -7.43 -6.85 -19.67
CA SER A 93 -7.16 -5.42 -19.70
C SER A 93 -5.97 -5.13 -20.62
N ALA A 94 -5.74 -3.87 -20.97
CA ALA A 94 -4.53 -3.47 -21.70
C ALA A 94 -3.26 -3.88 -20.93
N VAL A 95 -3.30 -3.87 -19.59
CA VAL A 95 -2.19 -4.31 -18.72
C VAL A 95 -1.88 -5.80 -18.89
N SER A 96 -2.89 -6.66 -19.01
CA SER A 96 -2.68 -8.11 -19.18
C SER A 96 -2.43 -8.53 -20.64
N ARG A 97 -2.98 -7.79 -21.61
CA ARG A 97 -2.78 -8.02 -23.06
C ARG A 97 -1.39 -7.61 -23.55
N ASP A 98 -0.86 -6.49 -23.07
CA ASP A 98 0.52 -6.05 -23.36
C ASP A 98 1.31 -5.95 -22.05
N ARG A 99 2.04 -7.01 -21.72
CA ARG A 99 2.84 -7.06 -20.49
C ARG A 99 4.05 -6.13 -20.49
N VAL A 100 4.44 -5.61 -21.66
CA VAL A 100 5.66 -4.80 -21.83
C VAL A 100 5.33 -3.31 -21.78
N ARG A 101 4.20 -2.88 -22.35
CA ARG A 101 3.80 -1.47 -22.42
C ARG A 101 2.38 -1.17 -21.95
N GLY A 102 1.60 -2.19 -21.62
CA GLY A 102 0.21 -2.03 -21.19
C GLY A 102 0.09 -1.21 -19.91
N GLN A 103 -0.72 -0.15 -19.98
CA GLN A 103 -1.01 0.77 -18.88
C GLN A 103 -2.47 1.17 -18.93
N GLU A 104 -3.06 1.45 -17.78
CA GLU A 104 -4.44 1.93 -17.63
C GLU A 104 -4.53 2.88 -16.44
N ASP A 105 -5.58 3.70 -16.36
CA ASP A 105 -5.72 4.71 -15.31
C ASP A 105 -5.70 4.12 -13.90
N TRP A 106 -6.32 2.95 -13.72
CA TRP A 106 -6.32 2.27 -12.42
C TRP A 106 -4.95 1.70 -12.06
N SER A 107 -4.16 1.25 -13.05
CA SER A 107 -2.82 0.72 -12.78
C SER A 107 -1.85 1.84 -12.49
N TRP A 108 -1.98 3.00 -13.16
CA TRP A 108 -1.30 4.24 -12.77
C TRP A 108 -1.63 4.65 -11.34
N PHE A 109 -2.92 4.68 -10.98
CA PHE A 109 -3.35 4.97 -9.61
C PHE A 109 -2.70 4.02 -8.60
N THR A 110 -2.71 2.71 -8.88
CA THR A 110 -2.08 1.70 -8.01
C THR A 110 -0.57 1.90 -7.89
N VAL A 111 0.16 2.11 -8.99
CA VAL A 111 1.62 2.33 -8.95
C VAL A 111 1.96 3.59 -8.14
N LEU A 112 1.24 4.69 -8.36
CA LEU A 112 1.50 5.95 -7.67
C LEU A 112 1.16 5.87 -6.17
N THR A 113 0.03 5.25 -5.82
CA THR A 113 -0.33 5.04 -4.41
C THR A 113 0.60 4.05 -3.70
N ALA A 114 1.04 2.98 -4.38
CA ALA A 114 2.06 2.06 -3.86
C ALA A 114 3.41 2.76 -3.65
N THR A 115 3.82 3.64 -4.56
CA THR A 115 5.02 4.47 -4.37
C THR A 115 4.89 5.34 -3.12
N GLY A 116 3.72 5.96 -2.89
CA GLY A 116 3.42 6.70 -1.68
C GLY A 116 3.47 5.85 -0.40
N PHE A 117 2.95 4.62 -0.45
CA PHE A 117 3.05 3.64 0.64
C PHE A 117 4.51 3.30 0.97
N PHE A 118 5.31 2.90 -0.03
CA PHE A 118 6.71 2.53 0.20
C PHE A 118 7.53 3.71 0.74
N LEU A 119 7.22 4.95 0.32
CA LEU A 119 7.83 6.14 0.90
C LEU A 119 7.46 6.29 2.38
N PHE A 120 6.17 6.15 2.73
CA PHE A 120 5.71 6.16 4.12
C PHE A 120 6.42 5.11 4.97
N GLU A 121 6.50 3.88 4.46
CA GLU A 121 7.09 2.76 5.17
C GLU A 121 8.60 2.96 5.41
N ASN A 122 9.33 3.45 4.41
CA ASN A 122 10.76 3.79 4.56
C ASN A 122 10.95 4.89 5.61
N VAL A 123 10.14 5.96 5.58
CA VAL A 123 10.21 7.03 6.57
C VAL A 123 9.92 6.49 7.98
N ALA A 124 8.86 5.71 8.14
CA ALA A 124 8.48 5.15 9.44
C ALA A 124 9.52 4.16 9.97
N LEU A 125 10.06 3.30 9.10
CA LEU A 125 11.12 2.35 9.43
C LEU A 125 12.37 3.10 9.92
N HIS A 126 12.90 4.02 9.12
CA HIS A 126 14.13 4.74 9.47
C HIS A 126 13.96 5.65 10.69
N ALA A 127 12.84 6.36 10.80
CA ALA A 127 12.55 7.19 11.98
C ALA A 127 12.50 6.33 13.24
N SER A 128 11.79 5.19 13.19
CA SER A 128 11.73 4.27 14.33
C SER A 128 13.09 3.63 14.66
N SER A 129 13.89 3.28 13.65
CA SER A 129 15.25 2.77 13.85
C SER A 129 16.17 3.77 14.54
N VAL A 130 16.08 5.06 14.18
CA VAL A 130 16.84 6.13 14.84
C VAL A 130 16.37 6.31 16.28
N VAL A 131 15.06 6.42 16.49
CA VAL A 131 14.46 6.64 17.83
C VAL A 131 14.77 5.49 18.78
N PHE A 132 14.64 4.25 18.33
CA PHE A 132 14.83 3.05 19.16
C PHE A 132 16.23 2.44 19.06
N ARG A 133 17.15 3.09 18.31
CA ARG A 133 18.52 2.62 18.05
C ARG A 133 18.58 1.15 17.62
N ALA A 134 17.65 0.76 16.76
CA ALA A 134 17.49 -0.61 16.30
C ALA A 134 17.38 -0.60 14.77
N PHE A 135 18.50 -0.88 14.10
CA PHE A 135 18.58 -0.86 12.65
C PHE A 135 18.53 -2.28 12.11
N ASP A 136 17.48 -2.57 11.34
CA ASP A 136 17.32 -3.84 10.64
C ASP A 136 17.73 -3.62 9.17
N LEU A 137 19.01 -3.91 8.89
CA LEU A 137 19.60 -3.67 7.57
C LEU A 137 18.94 -4.51 6.46
N PRO A 138 18.66 -5.82 6.64
CA PRO A 138 17.91 -6.60 5.66
C PRO A 138 16.54 -6.01 5.33
N LEU A 139 15.77 -5.64 6.36
CA LEU A 139 14.44 -5.05 6.18
C LEU A 139 14.51 -3.70 5.47
N ALA A 140 15.47 -2.85 5.87
CA ALA A 140 15.70 -1.56 5.23
C ALA A 140 16.09 -1.71 3.74
N ALA A 141 16.97 -2.66 3.42
CA ALA A 141 17.35 -2.93 2.04
C ALA A 141 16.16 -3.40 1.20
N HIS A 142 15.34 -4.31 1.73
CA HIS A 142 14.13 -4.79 1.05
C HIS A 142 13.17 -3.64 0.70
N HIS A 143 12.84 -2.78 1.68
CA HIS A 143 11.94 -1.64 1.43
C HIS A 143 12.55 -0.56 0.54
N PHE A 144 13.89 -0.40 0.56
CA PHE A 144 14.59 0.49 -0.36
C PHE A 144 14.49 -0.01 -1.81
N PHE A 145 14.68 -1.31 -2.05
CA PHE A 145 14.50 -1.90 -3.38
C PHE A 145 13.06 -1.82 -3.86
N ALA A 146 12.09 -2.07 -2.98
CA ALA A 146 10.67 -1.91 -3.30
C ALA A 146 10.35 -0.47 -3.73
N LEU A 147 10.77 0.53 -2.94
CA LEU A 147 10.59 1.94 -3.28
C LEU A 147 11.27 2.29 -4.62
N SER A 148 12.51 1.84 -4.81
CA SER A 148 13.28 2.12 -6.03
C SER A 148 12.63 1.52 -7.28
N GLY A 149 12.09 0.30 -7.18
CA GLY A 149 11.38 -0.37 -8.27
C GLY A 149 10.13 0.39 -8.70
N PHE A 150 9.29 0.80 -7.73
CA PHE A 150 8.07 1.56 -8.02
C PHE A 150 8.37 2.99 -8.47
N ALA A 151 9.36 3.66 -7.87
CA ALA A 151 9.83 4.96 -8.36
C ALA A 151 10.36 4.87 -9.80
N GLY A 152 11.07 3.78 -10.14
CA GLY A 152 11.50 3.49 -11.50
C GLY A 152 10.33 3.37 -12.48
N ALA A 153 9.26 2.66 -12.10
CA ALA A 153 8.04 2.57 -12.90
C ALA A 153 7.34 3.93 -13.07
N VAL A 154 7.41 4.82 -12.07
CA VAL A 154 6.88 6.19 -12.16
C VAL A 154 7.73 7.08 -13.08
N VAL A 155 9.05 6.90 -13.09
CA VAL A 155 9.96 7.72 -13.91
C VAL A 155 9.97 7.27 -15.36
N TRP A 156 9.98 5.96 -15.60
CA TRP A 156 10.04 5.37 -16.93
C TRP A 156 8.64 5.03 -17.43
N ASP A 157 7.90 6.05 -17.86
CA ASP A 157 6.51 5.91 -18.29
C ASP A 157 6.29 5.13 -19.60
N SER A 158 7.35 4.65 -20.23
CA SER A 158 7.26 3.66 -21.31
C SER A 158 7.20 2.21 -20.82
N LEU A 159 7.41 1.95 -19.52
CA LEU A 159 7.33 0.61 -18.93
C LEU A 159 5.87 0.25 -18.62
N GLY A 160 5.43 -0.92 -19.05
CA GLY A 160 4.11 -1.46 -18.74
C GLY A 160 3.94 -1.76 -17.25
N HIS A 161 2.69 -1.72 -16.79
CA HIS A 161 2.36 -1.90 -15.37
C HIS A 161 2.15 -3.36 -14.95
N TYR A 162 2.21 -4.31 -15.88
CA TYR A 162 1.98 -5.73 -15.55
C TYR A 162 2.96 -6.23 -14.48
N LEU A 163 4.26 -5.98 -14.65
CA LEU A 163 5.27 -6.40 -13.66
C LEU A 163 5.04 -5.74 -12.29
N PRO A 164 4.91 -4.40 -12.15
CA PRO A 164 4.53 -3.79 -10.88
C PRO A 164 3.28 -4.40 -10.24
N MET A 165 2.21 -4.68 -11.01
CA MET A 165 0.99 -5.27 -10.46
C MET A 165 1.19 -6.70 -9.94
N VAL A 166 1.93 -7.53 -10.69
CA VAL A 166 2.24 -8.91 -10.24
C VAL A 166 3.20 -8.87 -9.05
N THR A 167 4.14 -7.93 -9.00
CA THR A 167 5.01 -7.74 -7.82
C THR A 167 4.19 -7.37 -6.58
N LEU A 168 3.16 -6.52 -6.71
CA LEU A 168 2.24 -6.24 -5.59
C LEU A 168 1.52 -7.51 -5.09
N LEU A 169 1.27 -8.48 -5.96
CA LEU A 169 0.64 -9.74 -5.54
C LEU A 169 1.52 -10.55 -4.57
N LEU A 170 2.84 -10.36 -4.59
CA LEU A 170 3.75 -11.01 -3.64
C LEU A 170 3.47 -10.58 -2.19
N GLU A 171 2.83 -9.42 -2.00
CA GLU A 171 2.38 -8.92 -0.70
C GLU A 171 1.09 -9.62 -0.20
N MET A 172 0.57 -10.63 -0.90
CA MET A 172 -0.65 -11.36 -0.48
C MET A 172 -0.48 -12.05 0.88
N SER A 173 0.74 -12.47 1.23
CA SER A 173 1.03 -13.07 2.54
C SER A 173 1.14 -12.03 3.67
N THR A 174 1.42 -10.77 3.35
CA THR A 174 1.70 -9.69 4.30
C THR A 174 0.58 -9.45 5.32
N PRO A 175 -0.72 -9.40 4.93
CA PRO A 175 -1.81 -9.29 5.90
C PRO A 175 -1.81 -10.43 6.91
N PHE A 176 -1.56 -11.66 6.46
CA PHE A 176 -1.60 -12.83 7.33
C PHE A 176 -0.41 -12.84 8.31
N THR A 177 0.79 -12.53 7.84
CA THR A 177 1.99 -12.41 8.68
C THR A 177 1.83 -11.30 9.72
N CYS A 178 1.30 -10.14 9.32
CA CYS A 178 1.06 -9.02 10.23
C CYS A 178 0.01 -9.37 11.30
N ILE A 179 -1.12 -9.96 10.90
CA ILE A 179 -2.17 -10.38 11.84
C ILE A 179 -1.65 -11.45 12.79
N SER A 180 -0.91 -12.44 12.28
CA SER A 180 -0.29 -13.49 13.11
C SER A 180 0.64 -12.88 14.17
N TRP A 181 1.51 -11.94 13.78
CA TRP A 181 2.38 -11.23 14.73
C TRP A 181 1.59 -10.45 15.78
N MET A 182 0.51 -9.78 15.38
CA MET A 182 -0.37 -9.06 16.31
C MET A 182 -1.07 -10.02 17.28
N LEU A 183 -1.52 -11.18 16.81
CA LEU A 183 -2.14 -12.23 17.64
C LEU A 183 -1.15 -12.86 18.62
N LEU A 184 0.13 -13.03 18.25
CA LEU A 184 1.18 -13.51 19.15
C LEU A 184 1.40 -12.59 20.36
N LYS A 185 1.08 -11.31 20.24
CA LYS A 185 1.14 -10.36 21.35
C LYS A 185 -0.07 -10.47 22.28
N VAL A 186 -1.16 -11.10 21.84
CA VAL A 186 -2.31 -11.42 22.68
C VAL A 186 -1.96 -12.65 23.52
N LYS A 187 -1.74 -12.44 24.82
CA LYS A 187 -1.27 -13.47 25.78
C LYS A 187 -2.18 -14.71 25.87
N GLU A 188 -3.42 -14.63 25.41
CA GLU A 188 -4.42 -15.72 25.47
C GLU A 188 -4.56 -16.53 24.17
N CYS A 189 -3.85 -16.18 23.08
CA CYS A 189 -4.12 -16.71 21.74
C CYS A 189 -3.06 -17.70 21.21
N LEU A 190 -2.52 -18.58 22.06
CA LEU A 190 -1.45 -19.52 21.65
C LEU A 190 -1.94 -20.61 20.66
N CYS A 191 -3.21 -21.06 20.77
CA CYS A 191 -3.75 -22.13 19.91
C CYS A 191 -4.13 -21.67 18.49
N LEU A 192 -4.59 -20.42 18.31
CA LEU A 192 -4.92 -19.86 16.98
C LEU A 192 -3.67 -19.54 16.17
N SER A 193 -2.57 -19.18 16.83
CA SER A 193 -1.30 -18.89 16.16
C SER A 193 -0.72 -20.10 15.42
N GLY A 194 -0.96 -21.33 15.89
CA GLY A 194 -0.47 -22.56 15.24
C GLY A 194 -1.18 -22.85 13.91
N ALA A 195 -2.50 -22.73 13.88
CA ALA A 195 -3.29 -22.90 12.64
C ALA A 195 -3.00 -21.78 11.62
N PHE A 196 -2.80 -20.55 12.10
CA PHE A 196 -2.47 -19.41 11.24
C PHE A 196 -1.04 -19.49 10.69
N HIS A 197 -0.07 -19.95 11.48
CA HIS A 197 1.29 -20.22 10.98
C HIS A 197 1.26 -21.25 9.85
N HIS A 198 0.45 -22.30 9.97
CA HIS A 198 0.30 -23.31 8.92
C HIS A 198 -0.30 -22.72 7.64
N ILE A 199 -1.29 -21.83 7.74
CA ILE A 199 -1.89 -21.14 6.58
C ILE A 199 -0.88 -20.18 5.93
N VAL A 200 -0.16 -19.38 6.72
CA VAL A 200 0.90 -18.48 6.20
C VAL A 200 2.01 -19.30 5.52
N PHE A 201 2.45 -20.39 6.15
CA PHE A 201 3.49 -21.25 5.58
C PHE A 201 3.02 -21.93 4.30
N THR A 202 1.78 -22.44 4.25
CA THR A 202 1.19 -23.02 3.02
C THR A 202 1.02 -21.98 1.92
N VAL A 203 0.51 -20.77 2.21
CA VAL A 203 0.35 -19.72 1.20
C VAL A 203 1.70 -19.21 0.70
N CYS A 204 2.71 -19.06 1.57
CA CYS A 204 4.06 -18.69 1.18
C CYS A 204 4.78 -19.79 0.38
N TYR A 205 4.62 -21.07 0.74
CA TYR A 205 5.21 -22.18 -0.03
C TYR A 205 4.55 -22.37 -1.39
N CYS A 206 3.21 -22.30 -1.47
CA CYS A 206 2.49 -22.46 -2.74
C CYS A 206 2.75 -21.34 -3.77
N PHE A 207 3.50 -20.29 -3.42
CA PHE A 207 3.85 -19.20 -4.33
C PHE A 207 5.36 -19.10 -4.63
N VAL A 208 6.21 -19.84 -3.92
CA VAL A 208 7.68 -19.84 -4.11
C VAL A 208 8.15 -21.06 -4.94
N ASP A 209 7.29 -22.05 -5.15
CA ASP A 209 7.48 -23.19 -6.08
C ASP A 209 6.61 -23.03 -7.35
#